data_AF-A0A937ZL79-F1
#
_entry.id   AF-A0A937ZL79-F1
#
_cell.length_a   1.000
_cell.length_b   1.000
_cell.length_c   1.000
_cell.angle_alpha   90.00
_cell.angle_beta   90.00
_cell.angle_gamma   90.00
#
_symmetry.space_group_name_H-M   'P 1'
#
loop_
_entity.id
_entity.type
_entity.pdbx_description
1 polymer ?
#
loop_
_entity_poly.entity_id
_entity_poly.type
_entity_poly.pdbx_seq_one_letter_code
_entity_poly.pdbx_strand_id
1 'polypeptide(L)'
;MLLTVIAGLVVLAIAEAAIARDFHSNPWLLSWIPATCCVTNDCCWEIGERELTPLPNDAWQVVSTGQIRKRTDWSPDGKFYRCACDYDLASRHWVRHQGANTRCIFVPMRSAGRNESPARTAKLQTAMR
;
A
#
# COMPACT_ATOMS: atom_id res chain seq x y z
N MET A 1 18.31 -4.72 63.71
CA MET A 1 19.04 -4.32 62.50
C MET A 1 19.38 -5.58 61.71
N LEU A 2 18.62 -5.87 60.66
CA LEU A 2 19.10 -6.66 59.52
C LEU A 2 18.18 -6.31 58.34
N LEU A 3 18.70 -5.52 57.40
CA LEU A 3 18.02 -5.15 56.16
C LEU A 3 17.94 -6.38 55.25
N THR A 4 16.74 -6.73 54.79
CA THR A 4 16.56 -7.57 53.60
C THR A 4 15.85 -6.75 52.53
N VAL A 5 16.68 -6.25 51.61
CA VAL A 5 16.29 -5.66 50.32
C VAL A 5 15.77 -6.80 49.44
N ILE A 6 14.50 -6.77 49.06
CA ILE A 6 14.02 -7.54 47.90
C ILE A 6 13.22 -6.59 47.02
N ALA A 7 13.94 -5.93 46.12
CA ALA A 7 13.38 -5.30 44.93
C ALA A 7 12.82 -6.41 44.03
N GLY A 8 11.53 -6.70 44.16
CA GLY A 8 10.82 -7.63 43.29
C GLY A 8 10.64 -7.02 41.91
N LEU A 9 11.42 -7.50 40.94
CA LEU A 9 11.34 -7.15 39.53
C LEU A 9 9.91 -7.33 38.99
N VAL A 10 9.40 -6.27 38.37
CA VAL A 10 8.25 -6.31 37.46
C VAL A 10 8.71 -6.97 36.15
N VAL A 11 8.37 -8.24 35.94
CA VAL A 11 8.53 -8.89 34.63
C VAL A 11 7.19 -8.82 33.90
N LEU A 12 6.97 -7.71 33.21
CA LEU A 12 5.86 -7.57 32.27
C LEU A 12 6.28 -8.19 30.94
N ALA A 13 6.17 -9.52 30.83
CA ALA A 13 6.38 -10.22 29.57
C ALA A 13 5.12 -10.07 28.71
N ILE A 14 5.08 -9.01 27.91
CA ILE A 14 4.08 -8.87 26.85
C ILE A 14 4.53 -9.79 25.71
N ALA A 15 4.03 -11.03 25.71
CA ALA A 15 4.14 -11.92 24.58
C ALA A 15 3.21 -11.39 23.48
N GLU A 16 3.71 -10.50 22.62
CA GLU A 16 3.08 -10.23 21.34
C GLU A 16 3.23 -11.50 20.49
N ALA A 17 2.22 -12.36 20.59
CA ALA A 17 1.98 -13.40 19.62
C ALA A 17 1.77 -12.71 18.27
N ALA A 18 2.82 -12.66 17.46
CA ALA A 18 2.71 -12.35 16.04
C ALA A 18 1.79 -13.41 15.45
N ILE A 19 0.51 -13.07 15.33
CA ILE A 19 -0.47 -13.86 14.58
C ILE A 19 0.00 -13.75 13.13
N ALA A 20 0.85 -14.69 12.72
CA ALA A 20 1.07 -15.01 11.33
C ALA A 20 -0.27 -15.54 10.81
N ARG A 21 -1.16 -14.61 10.41
CA ARG A 21 -2.29 -14.97 9.58
C ARG A 21 -1.68 -15.43 8.26
N ASP A 22 -1.96 -16.67 7.88
CA ASP A 22 -1.76 -17.13 6.51
C ASP A 22 -2.53 -16.20 5.60
N PHE A 23 -1.85 -15.17 5.09
CA PHE A 23 -2.42 -14.29 4.08
C PHE A 23 -2.27 -15.05 2.78
N HIS A 24 -3.39 -15.61 2.31
CA HIS A 24 -3.55 -16.05 0.94
C HIS A 24 -4.32 -14.95 0.22
N SER A 25 -3.80 -14.48 -0.91
CA SER A 25 -4.35 -13.38 -1.65
C SER A 25 -5.69 -13.85 -2.16
N ASN A 26 -6.69 -12.99 -2.07
CA ASN A 26 -8.01 -13.30 -2.59
C ASN A 26 -7.83 -13.82 -4.03
N PRO A 27 -8.24 -15.06 -4.36
CA PRO A 27 -8.00 -15.66 -5.68
C PRO A 27 -8.46 -14.79 -6.84
N TRP A 28 -9.46 -13.94 -6.61
CA TRP A 28 -9.91 -12.95 -7.58
C TRP A 28 -8.83 -11.93 -7.97
N LEU A 29 -7.94 -11.52 -7.06
CA LEU A 29 -6.83 -10.60 -7.39
C LEU A 29 -5.89 -11.21 -8.44
N LEU A 30 -5.68 -12.53 -8.39
CA LEU A 30 -4.86 -13.26 -9.36
C LEU A 30 -5.47 -13.28 -10.77
N SER A 31 -6.77 -13.00 -10.92
CA SER A 31 -7.43 -13.00 -12.23
C SER A 31 -7.12 -11.77 -13.10
N TRP A 32 -6.60 -10.69 -12.50
CA TRP A 32 -6.41 -9.42 -13.21
C TRP A 32 -5.15 -8.65 -12.82
N ILE A 33 -4.58 -8.86 -11.62
CA ILE A 33 -3.28 -8.28 -11.27
C ILE A 33 -2.17 -9.13 -11.89
N PRO A 34 -1.24 -8.54 -12.66
CA PRO A 34 -0.15 -9.29 -13.26
C PRO A 34 0.82 -9.81 -12.19
N ALA A 35 1.38 -11.00 -12.41
CA ALA A 35 2.34 -11.62 -11.49
C ALA A 35 3.59 -10.75 -11.23
N THR A 36 3.95 -9.86 -12.16
CA THR A 36 5.04 -8.87 -12.01
C THR A 36 4.82 -7.88 -10.87
N CYS A 37 3.58 -7.74 -10.39
CA CYS A 37 3.22 -6.89 -9.24
C CYS A 37 3.33 -7.60 -7.89
N CYS A 38 3.94 -8.78 -7.80
CA CYS A 38 4.11 -9.55 -6.55
C CYS A 38 2.79 -10.07 -5.94
N VAL A 39 1.70 -10.15 -6.72
CA VAL A 39 0.42 -10.71 -6.25
C VAL A 39 0.54 -12.19 -5.85
N THR A 40 1.42 -12.94 -6.51
CA THR A 40 1.68 -14.35 -6.21
C THR A 40 2.38 -14.57 -4.87
N ASN A 41 2.95 -13.51 -4.28
CA ASN A 41 3.66 -13.53 -3.00
C ASN A 41 2.79 -12.95 -1.87
N ASP A 42 1.49 -12.81 -2.11
CA ASP A 42 0.55 -12.21 -1.16
C ASP A 42 0.74 -10.73 -0.85
N CYS A 43 1.40 -10.03 -1.76
CA CYS A 43 1.80 -8.65 -1.54
C CYS A 43 0.77 -7.63 -2.00
N CYS A 44 -0.42 -8.02 -2.47
CA CYS A 44 -1.43 -7.09 -2.97
C CYS A 44 -2.64 -7.02 -2.05
N TRP A 45 -3.09 -5.81 -1.71
CA TRP A 45 -4.25 -5.61 -0.85
C TRP A 45 -5.02 -4.34 -1.19
N GLU A 46 -6.30 -4.33 -0.79
CA GLU A 46 -7.15 -3.15 -0.84
C GLU A 46 -6.64 -2.09 0.14
N ILE A 47 -6.54 -0.84 -0.34
CA ILE A 47 -6.18 0.31 0.48
C ILE A 47 -7.28 1.37 0.41
N GLY A 48 -7.29 2.29 1.38
CA GLY A 48 -8.22 3.40 1.39
C GLY A 48 -7.89 4.46 0.33
N GLU A 49 -8.91 5.19 -0.15
CA GLU A 49 -8.72 6.32 -1.09
C GLU A 49 -7.74 7.37 -0.53
N ARG A 50 -7.70 7.55 0.79
CA ARG A 50 -6.80 8.51 1.47
C ARG A 50 -5.36 8.04 1.58
N GLU A 51 -5.05 6.78 1.27
CA GLU A 51 -3.67 6.26 1.27
C GLU A 51 -2.91 6.64 0.00
N LEU A 52 -3.60 7.18 -1.01
CA LEU A 52 -3.01 7.68 -2.24
C LEU A 52 -3.40 9.14 -2.49
N THR A 53 -2.39 9.97 -2.71
CA THR A 53 -2.59 11.34 -3.18
C THR A 53 -2.41 11.38 -4.68
N PRO A 54 -3.41 11.83 -5.45
CA PRO A 54 -3.25 11.99 -6.89
C PRO A 54 -2.22 13.08 -7.23
N LEU A 55 -1.45 12.84 -8.28
CA LEU A 55 -0.49 13.79 -8.84
C LEU A 55 -0.74 13.96 -10.35
N PRO A 56 -0.19 15.04 -10.97
CA PRO A 56 -0.28 15.21 -12.41
C PRO A 56 0.30 14.02 -13.18
N ASN A 57 -0.16 13.85 -14.42
CA ASN A 57 0.32 12.82 -15.36
C ASN A 57 0.07 11.38 -14.90
N ASP A 58 -1.06 11.13 -14.25
CA ASP A 58 -1.48 9.80 -13.76
C ASP A 58 -0.46 9.17 -12.80
N ALA A 59 0.24 10.03 -12.06
CA ALA A 59 1.09 9.65 -10.96
C ALA A 59 0.30 9.72 -9.65
N TRP A 60 0.78 8.96 -8.66
CA TRP A 60 0.16 8.80 -7.36
C TRP A 60 1.26 8.73 -6.31
N GLN A 61 1.08 9.48 -5.23
CA GLN A 61 1.95 9.40 -4.06
C GLN A 61 1.30 8.46 -3.02
N VAL A 62 2.07 7.48 -2.56
CA VAL A 62 1.68 6.62 -1.43
C VAL A 62 1.94 7.37 -0.14
N VAL A 63 0.87 7.74 0.59
CA VAL A 63 0.97 8.63 1.76
C VAL A 63 1.88 8.07 2.84
N SER A 64 1.81 6.77 3.12
CA SER A 64 2.59 6.12 4.18
C SER A 64 4.09 6.08 3.94
N THR A 65 4.55 6.16 2.69
CA THR A 65 5.96 6.01 2.31
C THR A 65 6.53 7.21 1.55
N GLY A 66 5.68 8.13 1.10
CA GLY A 66 6.05 9.22 0.22
C GLY A 66 6.39 8.80 -1.21
N GLN A 67 6.35 7.50 -1.54
CA GLN A 67 6.75 6.99 -2.85
C GLN A 67 5.81 7.47 -3.96
N ILE A 68 6.37 7.95 -5.07
CA ILE A 68 5.62 8.31 -6.27
C ILE A 68 5.68 7.14 -7.27
N ARG A 69 4.51 6.75 -7.78
CA ARG A 69 4.36 5.72 -8.80
C ARG A 69 3.34 6.16 -9.84
N LYS A 70 3.53 5.74 -11.09
CA LYS A 70 2.44 5.78 -12.05
C LYS A 70 1.40 4.72 -11.69
N ARG A 71 0.15 5.00 -12.01
CA ARG A 71 -0.90 3.98 -12.00
C ARG A 71 -0.45 2.83 -12.91
N THR A 72 -0.54 1.61 -12.38
CA THR A 72 -0.25 0.39 -13.13
C THR A 72 -1.41 0.07 -14.05
N ASP A 73 -2.61 -0.04 -13.50
CA ASP A 73 -3.84 -0.19 -14.27
C ASP A 73 -5.07 0.26 -13.46
N TRP A 74 -6.26 0.10 -14.03
CA TRP A 74 -7.53 0.36 -13.36
C TRP A 74 -8.00 -0.85 -12.54
N SER A 75 -8.57 -0.59 -11.37
CA SER A 75 -9.29 -1.60 -10.59
C SER A 75 -10.69 -1.84 -11.19
N PRO A 76 -11.10 -3.09 -11.45
CA PRO A 76 -12.40 -3.37 -12.06
C PRO A 76 -13.60 -3.20 -11.09
N ASP A 77 -13.36 -3.24 -9.79
CA ASP A 77 -14.38 -3.11 -8.73
C ASP A 77 -14.53 -1.68 -8.17
N GLY A 78 -13.74 -0.74 -8.69
CA GLY A 78 -13.77 0.66 -8.26
C GLY A 78 -13.16 0.90 -6.87
N LYS A 79 -12.26 0.03 -6.41
CA LYS A 79 -11.47 0.20 -5.17
C LYS A 79 -10.01 0.52 -5.45
N PHE A 80 -9.24 0.89 -4.43
CA PHE A 80 -7.80 1.12 -4.60
C PHE A 80 -7.03 -0.11 -4.15
N TYR A 81 -6.03 -0.51 -4.91
CA TYR A 81 -5.13 -1.61 -4.54
C TYR A 81 -3.68 -1.18 -4.63
N ARG A 82 -2.90 -1.66 -3.67
CA ARG A 82 -1.46 -1.48 -3.62
C ARG A 82 -0.80 -2.84 -3.52
N CYS A 83 0.27 -3.02 -4.28
CA CYS A 83 1.13 -4.17 -4.14
C CYS A 83 2.51 -3.76 -3.60
N ALA A 84 2.82 -4.18 -2.38
CA ALA A 84 4.06 -3.81 -1.69
C ALA A 84 4.48 -4.84 -0.61
N CYS A 85 5.69 -5.35 -0.71
CA CYS A 85 6.27 -6.21 0.30
C CYS A 85 7.80 -6.16 0.21
N ASP A 86 8.43 -6.46 1.34
CA ASP A 86 9.88 -6.61 1.42
C ASP A 86 10.19 -8.07 1.77
N TYR A 87 11.26 -8.61 1.19
CA TYR A 87 11.69 -9.98 1.47
C TYR A 87 12.55 -9.99 2.73
N ASP A 88 12.08 -10.66 3.78
CA ASP A 88 12.85 -10.82 5.01
C ASP A 88 13.80 -12.02 4.86
N LEU A 89 15.11 -11.75 4.94
CA LEU A 89 16.14 -12.78 4.83
C LEU A 89 16.17 -13.72 6.04
N ALA A 90 15.70 -13.27 7.21
CA ALA A 90 15.71 -14.07 8.43
C ALA A 90 14.59 -15.14 8.40
N SER A 91 13.35 -14.71 8.15
CA SER A 91 12.21 -15.63 8.01
C SER A 91 12.09 -16.27 6.63
N ARG A 92 12.83 -15.78 5.63
CA ARG A 92 12.76 -16.19 4.21
C ARG A 92 11.38 -16.01 3.58
N HIS A 93 10.57 -15.09 4.09
CA HIS A 93 9.23 -14.83 3.63
C HIS A 93 9.07 -13.39 3.12
N TRP A 94 8.10 -13.20 2.23
CA TRP A 94 7.66 -11.85 1.84
C TRP A 94 6.78 -11.28 2.95
N VAL A 95 7.16 -10.12 3.46
CA VAL A 95 6.44 -9.45 4.54
C VAL A 95 5.70 -8.26 3.98
N ARG A 96 4.38 -8.29 4.14
CA ARG A 96 3.48 -7.18 3.80
C ARG A 96 3.40 -6.21 4.97
N HIS A 97 3.71 -4.94 4.74
CA HIS A 97 3.51 -3.89 5.72
C HIS A 97 3.34 -2.52 5.03
N GLN A 98 2.80 -1.55 5.78
CA GLN A 98 2.48 -0.24 5.24
C GLN A 98 3.70 0.53 4.70
N GLY A 99 4.88 0.29 5.28
CA GLY A 99 6.15 0.90 4.87
C GLY A 99 6.83 0.26 3.65
N ALA A 100 6.33 -0.87 3.14
CA ALA A 100 7.04 -1.65 2.12
C ALA A 100 7.18 -0.92 0.78
N ASN A 101 8.17 -1.32 -0.02
CA ASN A 101 8.38 -0.74 -1.35
C ASN A 101 7.20 -1.04 -2.29
N THR A 102 6.54 0.01 -2.78
CA THR A 102 5.39 -0.12 -3.68
C THR A 102 5.84 -0.46 -5.08
N ARG A 103 5.36 -1.60 -5.59
CA ARG A 103 5.62 -2.07 -6.95
C ARG A 103 4.54 -1.64 -7.92
N CYS A 104 3.28 -1.82 -7.53
CA CYS A 104 2.14 -1.51 -8.38
C CYS A 104 1.03 -0.80 -7.60
N ILE A 105 0.28 0.02 -8.32
CA ILE A 105 -0.89 0.74 -7.80
C ILE A 105 -2.01 0.60 -8.82
N PHE A 106 -3.18 0.17 -8.35
CA PHE A 106 -4.40 0.11 -9.13
C PHE A 106 -5.43 1.03 -8.51
N VAL A 107 -6.07 1.85 -9.34
CA VAL A 107 -7.03 2.86 -8.86
C VAL A 107 -8.35 2.74 -9.64
N PRO A 108 -9.46 3.27 -9.12
CA PRO A 108 -10.75 3.26 -9.81
C PRO A 108 -10.73 4.10 -11.09
N MET A 109 -11.42 3.67 -12.15
CA MET A 109 -11.56 4.46 -13.39
C MET A 109 -12.11 5.87 -13.16
N ARG A 110 -13.04 6.03 -12.19
CA ARG A 110 -13.59 7.34 -11.80
C ARG A 110 -12.54 8.35 -11.31
N SER A 111 -11.33 7.89 -10.99
CA SER A 111 -10.24 8.76 -10.55
C SER A 111 -9.50 9.44 -11.70
N ALA A 112 -9.69 9.01 -12.96
CA ALA A 112 -9.02 9.58 -14.13
C ALA A 112 -9.26 11.10 -14.30
N GLY A 113 -10.51 11.55 -14.15
CA GLY A 113 -10.90 12.95 -14.35
C GLY A 113 -10.43 13.92 -13.26
N ARG A 114 -9.87 13.41 -12.15
CA ARG A 114 -9.36 14.25 -11.04
C ARG A 114 -7.86 14.56 -11.17
N ASN A 115 -7.14 13.87 -12.06
CA ASN A 115 -5.68 13.93 -12.17
C ASN A 115 -5.20 14.63 -13.46
N GLU A 116 -6.13 15.13 -14.27
CA GLU A 116 -5.80 15.91 -15.45
C GLU A 116 -5.26 17.29 -15.03
N SER A 117 -4.03 17.57 -15.45
CA SER A 117 -3.30 18.80 -15.12
C SER A 117 -4.11 20.06 -15.50
N PRO A 118 -4.13 21.11 -14.65
CA PRO A 118 -4.79 22.39 -14.95
C PRO A 118 -4.29 23.07 -16.23
N ALA A 119 -3.15 22.63 -16.79
CA ALA A 119 -2.62 23.10 -18.06
C ALA A 119 -3.50 22.73 -19.28
N ARG A 120 -4.36 21.71 -19.22
CA ARG A 120 -5.31 21.39 -20.30
C ARG A 120 -6.59 22.21 -20.23
N THR A 121 -7.04 22.58 -19.03
CA THR A 121 -8.20 23.45 -18.83
C THR A 121 -7.97 24.84 -19.46
N ALA A 122 -6.74 25.34 -19.41
CA ALA A 122 -6.37 26.61 -20.03
C ALA A 122 -6.36 26.59 -21.58
N LYS A 123 -6.09 25.44 -22.21
CA LYS A 123 -6.11 25.34 -23.69
C LYS A 123 -7.53 25.25 -24.25
N LEU A 124 -8.49 24.69 -23.51
CA LEU A 124 -9.87 24.61 -23.98
C LEU A 124 -10.59 25.97 -23.90
N GLN A 125 -10.26 26.81 -22.91
CA GLN A 125 -10.88 28.13 -22.75
C GLN A 125 -10.41 29.18 -23.77
N THR A 126 -9.21 29.03 -24.34
CA THR A 126 -8.69 29.95 -25.38
C THR A 126 -9.18 29.58 -26.79
N ALA A 127 -9.69 28.38 -27.01
CA ALA A 127 -10.24 27.95 -28.31
C ALA A 127 -11.73 28.31 -28.49
N MET A 128 -12.37 28.91 -27.48
CA MET A 128 -13.77 29.36 -27.49
C MET A 128 -13.91 30.89 -27.47
N ARG A 129 -12.81 31.62 -27.71
CA ARG A 129 -12.80 33.08 -27.89
C ARG A 129 -12.39 33.44 -29.30
#